data_AF-W4UV16-F1
#
_entry.id   AF-W4UV16-F1
#
_cell.length_a   1.000
_cell.length_b   1.000
_cell.length_c   1.000
_cell.angle_alpha   90.00
_cell.angle_beta   90.00
_cell.angle_gamma   90.00
#
_symmetry.space_group_name_H-M   'P 1'
#
loop_
_entity.id
_entity.type
_entity.pdbx_description
1 polymer ?
#
loop_
_entity_poly.entity_id
_entity_poly.type
_entity_poly.pdbx_seq_one_letter_code
_entity_poly.pdbx_strand_id
1 'polypeptide(L)'
;MPGKWDTEKYVNDANYLVEANLSNINWYILRYADVLLLYAEALNEWKQGPTTDAYEAINMVRRRGFGLPVNTASSRSDLQAGMSYTEFQEAVRNERAYELAFEGHRRQDLTRWGIYYESVRETAQDIVDWYSDGAQFYIAADYTKKNKHELLPIPQRDLDLLTKYNQNPGWDK
;
A
#
# COMPACT_ATOMS: atom_id res chain seq x y z
N MET A 1 13.22 9.10 -2.86
CA MET A 1 12.55 7.79 -2.75
C MET A 1 12.89 7.18 -1.39
N PRO A 2 12.05 6.32 -0.79
CA PRO A 2 12.38 5.63 0.45
C PRO A 2 13.61 4.75 0.23
N GLY A 3 14.73 5.06 0.88
CA GLY A 3 16.01 4.38 0.67
C GLY A 3 16.09 2.95 1.23
N LYS A 4 14.98 2.26 1.48
CA LYS A 4 14.96 0.97 2.21
C LYS A 4 15.83 -0.11 1.57
N TRP A 5 15.98 -0.08 0.24
CA TRP A 5 16.81 -1.00 -0.54
C TRP A 5 17.98 -0.28 -1.25
N ASP A 6 18.42 0.86 -0.72
CA ASP A 6 19.59 1.58 -1.22
C ASP A 6 20.86 0.79 -0.87
N THR A 7 21.44 0.12 -1.88
CA THR A 7 22.63 -0.72 -1.74
C THR A 7 23.86 0.09 -1.34
N GLU A 8 24.04 1.28 -1.90
CA GLU A 8 25.22 2.12 -1.64
C GLU A 8 25.23 2.64 -0.21
N LYS A 9 24.05 2.89 0.35
CA LYS A 9 23.91 3.44 1.69
C LYS A 9 23.92 2.39 2.81
N TYR A 10 23.31 1.22 2.59
CA TYR A 10 23.02 0.26 3.67
C TYR A 10 23.79 -1.07 3.57
N VAL A 11 24.41 -1.40 2.43
CA VAL A 11 25.19 -2.63 2.30
C VAL A 11 26.65 -2.33 2.68
N ASN A 12 27.14 -2.99 3.73
CA ASN A 12 28.55 -2.92 4.10
C ASN A 12 29.42 -3.59 3.02
N ASP A 13 30.60 -3.04 2.75
CA ASP A 13 31.60 -3.56 1.81
C ASP A 13 31.82 -5.08 1.92
N ALA A 14 31.81 -5.62 3.14
CA ALA A 14 31.99 -7.06 3.38
C ALA A 14 30.87 -7.95 2.79
N ASN A 15 29.69 -7.38 2.55
CA ASN A 15 28.52 -8.06 1.98
C ASN A 15 28.19 -7.57 0.56
N TYR A 16 29.06 -6.74 -0.02
CA TYR A 16 28.85 -6.18 -1.35
C TYR A 16 28.97 -7.28 -2.41
N LEU A 17 27.99 -7.36 -3.30
CA LEU A 17 27.99 -8.27 -4.44
C LEU A 17 28.34 -7.49 -5.71
N VAL A 18 29.34 -7.96 -6.46
CA VAL A 18 29.66 -7.45 -7.79
C VAL A 18 28.78 -8.19 -8.81
N GLU A 19 27.49 -7.92 -8.77
CA GLU A 19 26.52 -8.47 -9.71
C GLU A 19 25.47 -7.41 -10.05
N ALA A 20 25.13 -7.28 -11.33
CA ALA A 20 24.24 -6.21 -11.80
C ALA A 20 22.75 -6.50 -11.53
N ASN A 21 22.37 -7.77 -11.36
CA ASN A 21 20.96 -8.19 -11.32
C ASN A 21 20.52 -8.81 -9.98
N LEU A 22 21.46 -9.09 -9.07
CA LEU A 22 21.20 -9.81 -7.83
C LEU A 22 21.77 -9.04 -6.64
N SER A 23 21.09 -9.15 -5.49
CA SER A 23 21.56 -8.58 -4.23
C SER A 23 21.28 -9.52 -3.07
N ASN A 24 21.99 -9.33 -1.96
CA ASN A 24 21.73 -10.01 -0.69
C ASN A 24 20.72 -9.26 0.19
N ILE A 25 20.02 -8.24 -0.34
CA ILE A 25 19.08 -7.46 0.46
C ILE A 25 17.80 -8.27 0.68
N ASN A 26 17.35 -8.32 1.94
CA ASN A 26 16.14 -9.01 2.32
C ASN A 26 14.87 -8.27 1.86
N TRP A 27 13.80 -9.04 1.65
CA TRP A 27 12.46 -8.51 1.39
C TRP A 27 11.57 -8.68 2.62
N TYR A 28 10.93 -7.59 3.05
CA TYR A 28 9.96 -7.63 4.14
C TYR A 28 8.61 -8.09 3.61
N ILE A 29 8.19 -9.29 4.00
CA ILE A 29 6.86 -9.82 3.65
C ILE A 29 5.77 -9.23 4.56
N LEU A 30 6.09 -9.06 5.84
CA LEU A 30 5.22 -8.48 6.85
C LEU A 30 6.08 -7.85 7.96
N ARG A 31 5.65 -6.71 8.49
CA ARG A 31 6.28 -6.07 9.65
C ARG A 31 5.24 -5.71 10.68
N TYR A 32 5.66 -5.53 11.92
CA TYR A 32 4.74 -5.21 13.01
C TYR A 32 3.96 -3.90 12.80
N ALA A 33 4.56 -2.91 12.12
CA ALA A 33 3.85 -1.67 11.76
C ALA A 33 2.65 -1.93 10.85
N ASP A 34 2.73 -2.88 9.91
CA ASP A 34 1.58 -3.29 9.08
C ASP A 34 0.47 -3.89 9.96
N VAL A 35 0.82 -4.75 10.91
CA VAL A 35 -0.14 -5.36 11.85
C VAL A 35 -0.84 -4.30 12.71
N LEU A 36 -0.12 -3.28 13.21
CA LEU A 36 -0.74 -2.17 13.96
C LEU A 36 -1.73 -1.39 13.10
N LEU A 37 -1.39 -1.12 11.83
CA LEU A 37 -2.29 -0.40 10.92
C LEU A 37 -3.50 -1.26 10.52
N LEU A 38 -3.32 -2.57 10.29
CA LEU A 38 -4.43 -3.51 10.07
C LEU A 38 -5.34 -3.60 11.30
N TYR A 39 -4.76 -3.58 12.51
CA TYR A 39 -5.53 -3.58 13.75
C TYR A 39 -6.35 -2.31 13.90
N ALA A 40 -5.75 -1.14 13.66
CA ALA A 40 -6.46 0.15 13.66
C ALA A 40 -7.60 0.18 12.63
N GLU A 41 -7.33 -0.30 11.41
CA GLU A 41 -8.32 -0.42 10.34
C GLU A 41 -9.48 -1.32 10.77
N ALA A 42 -9.19 -2.55 11.18
CA ALA A 42 -10.20 -3.54 11.56
C ALA A 42 -11.06 -3.08 12.74
N LEU A 43 -10.48 -2.37 13.72
CA LEU A 43 -11.25 -1.79 14.81
C LEU A 43 -12.20 -0.69 14.33
N ASN A 44 -11.75 0.19 13.43
CA ASN A 44 -12.61 1.22 12.87
C ASN A 44 -13.78 0.62 12.07
N GLU A 45 -13.49 -0.39 11.23
CA GLU A 45 -14.49 -1.14 10.46
C GLU A 45 -15.48 -1.87 11.38
N TRP A 46 -14.99 -2.61 12.38
CA TRP A 46 -15.86 -3.38 13.28
C TRP A 46 -16.72 -2.51 14.18
N LYS A 47 -16.14 -1.45 14.75
CA LYS A 47 -16.83 -0.57 15.71
C LYS A 47 -17.59 0.57 15.05
N GLN A 48 -17.48 0.71 13.73
CA GLN A 48 -18.08 1.81 12.96
C GLN A 48 -17.60 3.18 13.49
N GLY A 49 -16.30 3.26 13.81
CA GLY A 49 -15.64 4.43 14.38
C GLY A 49 -14.36 4.07 15.14
N PRO A 50 -13.42 5.02 15.30
CA PRO A 50 -12.16 4.73 15.95
C PRO A 50 -12.30 4.54 17.46
N THR A 51 -11.66 3.50 17.97
CA THR A 51 -11.52 3.26 19.42
C THR A 51 -10.20 3.83 19.95
N THR A 52 -10.06 3.88 21.28
CA THR A 52 -8.78 4.23 21.92
C THR A 52 -7.63 3.35 21.43
N ASP A 53 -7.87 2.05 21.30
CA ASP A 53 -6.87 1.09 20.80
C ASP A 53 -6.53 1.33 19.32
N ALA A 54 -7.51 1.69 18.50
CA ALA A 54 -7.28 2.01 17.09
C ALA A 54 -6.37 3.24 16.97
N TYR A 55 -6.68 4.30 17.73
CA TYR A 55 -5.84 5.51 17.81
C TYR A 55 -4.42 5.20 18.27
N GLU A 56 -4.26 4.43 19.34
CA GLU A 56 -2.94 4.12 19.85
C GLU A 56 -2.12 3.31 18.84
N ALA A 57 -2.72 2.32 18.18
CA ALA A 57 -2.03 1.50 17.19
C ALA A 57 -1.48 2.32 16.01
N ILE A 58 -2.28 3.22 15.42
CA ILE A 58 -1.79 4.10 14.34
C ILE A 58 -0.80 5.14 14.86
N ASN A 59 -1.02 5.69 16.07
CA ASN A 59 -0.14 6.70 16.63
C ASN A 59 1.23 6.14 17.01
N MET A 60 1.35 4.87 17.42
CA MET A 60 2.66 4.22 17.59
C MET A 60 3.48 4.22 16.30
N VAL A 61 2.83 3.94 15.15
CA VAL A 61 3.48 3.97 13.83
C VAL A 61 3.89 5.39 13.47
N ARG A 62 2.96 6.35 13.63
CA ARG A 62 3.21 7.78 13.35
C ARG A 62 4.34 8.35 14.19
N ARG A 63 4.33 8.13 15.51
CA ARG A 63 5.40 8.57 16.43
C ARG A 63 6.75 8.03 15.96
N ARG A 64 6.84 6.73 15.62
CA ARG A 64 8.08 6.15 15.09
C ARG A 64 8.50 6.83 13.78
N GLY A 65 7.56 7.01 12.84
CA GLY A 65 7.82 7.67 11.56
C GLY A 65 8.36 9.10 11.71
N PHE A 66 7.96 9.81 12.76
CA PHE A 66 8.43 11.15 13.11
C PHE A 66 9.68 11.15 14.01
N GLY A 67 10.26 9.99 14.31
CA GLY A 67 11.45 9.86 15.18
C GLY A 67 11.16 10.13 16.66
N LEU A 68 9.92 9.93 17.10
CA LEU A 68 9.45 10.14 18.47
C LEU A 68 9.32 8.80 19.22
N PRO A 69 9.41 8.79 20.57
CA PRO A 69 9.18 7.58 21.37
C PRO A 69 7.77 7.04 21.16
N VAL A 70 7.64 5.75 20.83
CA VAL A 70 6.35 5.14 20.44
C VAL A 70 5.31 5.13 21.56
N ASN A 71 5.75 5.08 22.81
CA ASN A 71 4.88 5.00 24.00
C ASN A 71 4.63 6.37 24.65
N THR A 72 5.02 7.47 24.00
CA THR A 72 4.83 8.83 24.53
C THR A 72 3.99 9.64 23.55
N ALA A 73 2.80 10.03 23.98
CA ALA A 73 1.90 10.84 23.17
C ALA A 73 2.57 12.15 22.70
N SER A 74 2.29 12.55 21.46
CA SER A 74 2.85 13.78 20.89
C SER A 74 1.89 14.44 19.92
N SER A 75 1.52 15.69 20.19
CA SER A 75 0.71 16.51 19.29
C SER A 75 1.39 16.81 17.94
N ARG A 76 2.70 16.52 17.82
CA ARG A 76 3.45 16.67 16.56
C ARG A 76 3.15 15.55 15.57
N SER A 77 2.74 14.37 16.03
CA SER A 77 2.51 13.19 15.20
C SER A 77 1.12 12.62 15.36
N ASP A 78 0.56 12.60 16.56
CA ASP A 78 -0.65 11.85 16.87
C ASP A 78 -1.87 12.42 16.14
N LEU A 79 -2.74 11.53 15.66
CA LEU A 79 -3.99 11.93 15.05
C LEU A 79 -4.88 12.66 16.07
N GLN A 80 -5.63 13.64 15.58
CA GLN A 80 -6.61 14.35 16.38
C GLN A 80 -7.72 13.39 16.84
N ALA A 81 -8.10 13.48 18.12
CA ALA A 81 -9.20 12.73 18.68
C ALA A 81 -10.56 13.20 18.12
N GLY A 82 -11.55 12.30 18.13
CA GLY A 82 -12.92 12.61 17.74
C GLY A 82 -13.18 12.57 16.22
N MET A 83 -12.31 11.90 15.46
CA MET A 83 -12.57 11.63 14.04
C MET A 83 -13.79 10.74 13.87
N SER A 84 -14.56 11.03 12.83
CA SER A 84 -15.59 10.13 12.32
C SER A 84 -14.96 8.84 11.77
N TYR A 85 -15.82 7.85 11.54
CA TYR A 85 -15.46 6.60 10.88
C TYR A 85 -14.72 6.83 9.55
N THR A 86 -15.23 7.71 8.70
CA THR A 86 -14.68 7.99 7.37
C THR A 86 -13.35 8.75 7.44
N GLU A 87 -13.24 9.73 8.33
CA GLU A 87 -11.99 10.49 8.51
C GLU A 87 -10.88 9.58 9.03
N PHE A 88 -11.19 8.70 9.98
CA PHE A 88 -10.20 7.76 10.50
C PHE A 88 -9.84 6.67 9.48
N GLN A 89 -10.83 6.17 8.71
CA GLN A 89 -10.56 5.23 7.62
C GLN A 89 -9.56 5.82 6.63
N GLU A 90 -9.78 7.05 6.20
CA GLU A 90 -8.88 7.75 5.28
C GLU A 90 -7.49 7.98 5.91
N ALA A 91 -7.43 8.36 7.19
CA ALA A 91 -6.16 8.51 7.90
C ALA A 91 -5.36 7.19 7.93
N VAL A 92 -6.00 6.05 8.19
CA VAL A 92 -5.33 4.74 8.17
C VAL A 92 -4.87 4.36 6.77
N ARG A 93 -5.70 4.58 5.73
CA ARG A 93 -5.33 4.30 4.33
C ARG A 93 -4.12 5.12 3.87
N ASN A 94 -4.03 6.37 4.31
CA ASN A 94 -2.89 7.25 4.03
C ASN A 94 -1.65 6.83 4.83
N GLU A 95 -1.80 6.49 6.11
CA GLU A 95 -0.67 6.03 6.91
C GLU A 95 -0.06 4.74 6.37
N ARG A 96 -0.88 3.81 5.86
CA ARG A 96 -0.39 2.62 5.15
C ARG A 96 0.45 2.99 3.92
N ALA A 97 0.07 4.02 3.17
CA ALA A 97 0.85 4.49 2.03
C ALA A 97 2.20 5.07 2.46
N TYR A 98 2.24 5.84 3.55
CA TYR A 98 3.48 6.44 4.06
C TYR A 98 4.44 5.40 4.66
N GLU A 99 3.92 4.52 5.52
CA GLU A 99 4.73 3.55 6.27
C GLU A 99 5.22 2.39 5.39
N LEU A 100 4.36 1.89 4.49
CA LEU A 100 4.57 0.65 3.73
C LEU A 100 4.90 0.91 2.25
N ALA A 101 5.30 2.14 1.91
CA ALA A 101 5.67 2.51 0.55
C ALA A 101 6.68 1.51 -0.04
N PHE A 102 6.33 0.98 -1.21
CA PHE A 102 7.14 0.05 -2.01
C PHE A 102 7.36 -1.36 -1.43
N GLU A 103 6.63 -1.76 -0.39
CA GLU A 103 6.73 -3.12 0.20
C GLU A 103 5.75 -4.14 -0.40
N GLY A 104 5.00 -3.77 -1.43
CA GLY A 104 4.12 -4.69 -2.18
C GLY A 104 2.67 -4.75 -1.70
N HIS A 105 2.24 -3.86 -0.80
CA HIS A 105 0.87 -3.90 -0.24
C HIS A 105 -0.13 -3.03 -1.01
N ARG A 106 0.29 -1.90 -1.57
CA ARG A 106 -0.62 -0.83 -2.01
C ARG A 106 -1.67 -1.28 -3.02
N ARG A 107 -1.30 -2.08 -4.03
CA ARG A 107 -2.26 -2.55 -5.04
C ARG A 107 -3.34 -3.43 -4.41
N GLN A 108 -2.94 -4.35 -3.54
CA GLN A 108 -3.83 -5.28 -2.85
C GLN A 108 -4.71 -4.55 -1.84
N ASP A 109 -4.18 -3.54 -1.15
CA ASP A 109 -4.96 -2.65 -0.28
C ASP A 109 -6.05 -1.91 -1.05
N LEU A 110 -5.70 -1.25 -2.15
CA LEU A 110 -6.69 -0.56 -2.99
C LEU A 110 -7.74 -1.52 -3.56
N THR A 111 -7.34 -2.74 -3.90
CA THR A 111 -8.23 -3.79 -4.42
C THR A 111 -9.23 -4.24 -3.37
N ARG A 112 -8.77 -4.59 -2.15
CA ARG A 112 -9.67 -5.05 -1.07
C ARG A 112 -10.58 -3.94 -0.55
N TRP A 113 -10.19 -2.68 -0.69
CA TRP A 113 -11.04 -1.52 -0.42
C TRP A 113 -12.05 -1.23 -1.54
N GLY A 114 -11.94 -1.90 -2.69
CA GLY A 114 -12.84 -1.71 -3.82
C GLY A 114 -12.63 -0.37 -4.55
N ILE A 115 -11.46 0.24 -4.43
CA ILE A 115 -11.13 1.56 -5.01
C ILE A 115 -9.93 1.52 -5.96
N TYR A 116 -9.48 0.33 -6.38
CA TYR A 116 -8.28 0.20 -7.22
C TYR A 116 -8.36 0.97 -8.53
N TYR A 117 -9.45 0.80 -9.29
CA TYR A 117 -9.64 1.51 -10.54
C TYR A 117 -9.76 3.02 -10.29
N GLU A 118 -10.55 3.43 -9.31
CA GLU A 118 -10.79 4.82 -8.93
C GLU A 118 -9.48 5.52 -8.57
N SER A 119 -8.64 4.90 -7.72
CA SER A 119 -7.34 5.47 -7.33
C SER A 119 -6.36 5.59 -8.49
N VAL A 120 -6.38 4.65 -9.46
CA VAL A 120 -5.58 4.78 -10.69
C VAL A 120 -6.06 5.97 -11.53
N ARG A 121 -7.38 6.17 -11.65
CA ARG A 121 -7.95 7.31 -12.39
C ARG A 121 -7.67 8.64 -11.69
N GLU A 122 -7.80 8.68 -10.37
CA GLU A 122 -7.49 9.85 -9.54
C GLU A 122 -6.01 10.24 -9.65
N THR A 123 -5.09 9.27 -9.49
CA THR A 123 -3.65 9.51 -9.66
C THR A 123 -3.31 10.05 -11.05
N ALA A 124 -3.97 9.53 -12.10
CA ALA A 124 -3.76 10.03 -13.45
C ALA A 124 -4.18 11.50 -13.59
N GLN A 125 -5.27 11.89 -12.94
CA GLN A 125 -5.74 13.28 -12.93
C GLN A 125 -4.80 14.19 -12.14
N ASP A 126 -4.40 13.78 -10.94
CA ASP A 126 -3.47 14.55 -10.08
C ASP A 126 -2.14 14.85 -10.81
N ILE A 127 -1.65 13.89 -11.59
CA ILE A 127 -0.42 14.05 -12.38
C ILE A 127 -0.61 15.10 -13.49
N VAL A 128 -1.75 15.10 -14.16
CA VAL A 128 -2.08 16.10 -15.21
C VAL A 128 -2.26 17.49 -14.61
N ASP A 129 -2.91 17.57 -13.45
CA ASP A 129 -3.13 18.83 -12.74
C ASP A 129 -1.80 19.44 -12.25
N TRP A 130 -0.84 18.58 -11.89
CA TRP A 130 0.52 19.00 -11.50
C TRP A 130 1.39 19.36 -12.71
N TYR A 131 1.31 18.61 -13.80
CA TYR A 131 2.14 18.80 -14.99
C TYR A 131 1.35 18.48 -16.27
N SER A 132 1.28 19.46 -17.18
CA SER A 132 0.44 19.39 -18.39
C SER A 132 0.73 18.19 -19.30
N ASP A 133 1.98 17.76 -19.40
CA ASP A 133 2.36 16.58 -20.19
C ASP A 133 2.44 15.30 -19.34
N GLY A 134 1.94 15.36 -18.11
CA GLY A 134 2.04 14.32 -17.10
C GLY A 134 1.39 13.00 -17.50
N ALA A 135 0.34 13.05 -18.33
CA ALA A 135 -0.41 11.87 -18.77
C ALA A 135 0.48 10.77 -19.36
N GLN A 136 1.54 11.13 -20.11
CA GLN A 136 2.44 10.15 -20.73
C GLN A 136 3.29 9.36 -19.72
N PHE A 137 3.41 9.84 -18.48
CA PHE A 137 4.23 9.23 -17.42
C PHE A 137 3.44 8.27 -16.53
N TYR A 138 2.13 8.09 -16.76
CA TYR A 138 1.28 7.21 -15.97
C TYR A 138 0.50 6.21 -16.82
N ILE A 139 1.25 5.44 -17.63
CA ILE A 139 0.74 4.44 -18.58
C ILE A 139 -0.23 3.41 -17.98
N ALA A 140 -0.16 3.16 -16.66
CA ALA A 140 -1.07 2.25 -15.99
C ALA A 140 -2.55 2.65 -16.18
N ALA A 141 -2.85 3.95 -16.27
CA ALA A 141 -4.22 4.44 -16.43
C ALA A 141 -4.81 4.15 -17.83
N ASP A 142 -3.98 3.94 -18.84
CA ASP A 142 -4.41 3.63 -20.21
C ASP A 142 -4.95 2.20 -20.33
N TYR A 143 -4.39 1.29 -19.53
CA TYR A 143 -4.71 -0.13 -19.61
C TYR A 143 -5.58 -0.61 -18.45
N THR A 144 -5.63 0.10 -17.32
CA THR A 144 -6.41 -0.36 -16.17
C THR A 144 -7.91 -0.31 -16.47
N LYS A 145 -8.58 -1.48 -16.43
CA LYS A 145 -10.01 -1.63 -16.67
C LYS A 145 -10.70 -2.06 -15.38
N LYS A 146 -11.77 -1.35 -15.02
CA LYS A 146 -12.64 -1.66 -13.89
C LYS A 146 -13.28 -3.04 -14.06
N ASN A 147 -13.41 -3.79 -12.98
CA ASN A 147 -13.98 -5.16 -12.96
C ASN A 147 -13.19 -6.17 -13.81
N LYS A 148 -11.89 -5.94 -13.99
CA LYS A 148 -10.95 -6.83 -14.67
C LYS A 148 -9.64 -6.92 -13.90
N HIS A 149 -8.97 -5.78 -13.69
CA HIS A 149 -7.58 -5.75 -13.19
C HIS A 149 -7.45 -5.77 -11.66
N GLU A 150 -8.58 -5.85 -10.96
CA GLU A 150 -8.68 -6.25 -9.55
C GLU A 150 -8.23 -7.71 -9.36
N LEU A 151 -8.35 -8.55 -10.40
CA LEU A 151 -7.85 -9.93 -10.43
C LEU A 151 -6.86 -10.11 -11.58
N LEU A 152 -5.87 -10.98 -11.35
CA LEU A 152 -5.01 -11.48 -12.43
C LEU A 152 -5.76 -12.54 -13.26
N PRO A 153 -5.40 -12.77 -14.53
CA PRO A 153 -5.98 -13.86 -15.28
C PRO A 153 -5.53 -15.20 -14.67
N ILE A 154 -6.41 -16.19 -14.71
CA ILE A 154 -5.98 -17.59 -14.60
C ILE A 154 -5.07 -17.86 -15.81
N PRO A 155 -3.87 -18.44 -15.62
CA PRO A 155 -2.96 -18.68 -16.73
C PRO A 155 -3.62 -19.54 -17.82
N GLN A 156 -3.43 -19.16 -19.08
CA GLN A 156 -4.08 -19.84 -20.22
C GLN A 156 -3.79 -21.34 -20.24
N ARG A 157 -2.53 -21.71 -19.98
CA ARG A 157 -2.10 -23.11 -19.89
C ARG A 157 -2.94 -23.93 -18.91
N ASP A 158 -3.30 -23.35 -17.77
CA ASP A 158 -4.11 -24.03 -16.76
C ASP A 158 -5.57 -24.17 -17.22
N LEU A 159 -6.12 -23.19 -17.94
CA LEU A 159 -7.47 -23.29 -18.52
C LEU A 159 -7.55 -24.33 -19.64
N ASP A 160 -6.52 -24.42 -20.49
CA ASP A 160 -6.44 -25.41 -21.57
C ASP A 160 -6.41 -26.86 -21.01
N LEU A 161 -5.77 -27.05 -19.85
CA LEU A 161 -5.69 -28.34 -19.16
C LEU A 161 -6.93 -28.64 -18.30
N LEU A 162 -7.48 -27.62 -17.64
CA LEU A 162 -8.57 -27.75 -16.68
C LEU A 162 -9.88 -27.24 -17.29
N THR A 163 -10.43 -28.00 -18.24
CA THR A 163 -11.60 -27.63 -19.08
C THR A 163 -12.88 -27.28 -18.32
N LYS A 164 -12.95 -27.55 -17.00
CA LYS A 164 -14.09 -27.18 -16.14
C LYS A 164 -13.97 -25.79 -15.51
N TYR A 165 -12.81 -25.14 -15.61
CA TYR A 165 -12.56 -23.85 -14.99
C TYR A 165 -13.06 -22.71 -15.88
N ASN A 166 -13.54 -21.65 -15.24
CA ASN A 166 -13.90 -20.41 -15.90
C ASN A 166 -12.84 -19.36 -15.59
N GLN A 167 -12.54 -18.53 -16.57
CA GLN A 167 -11.66 -17.39 -16.42
C GLN A 167 -12.27 -16.35 -15.46
N ASN A 168 -11.40 -15.55 -14.83
CA ASN A 168 -11.78 -14.40 -14.02
C ASN A 168 -12.54 -13.33 -14.85
N PRO A 169 -13.42 -12.54 -14.21
CA PRO A 169 -14.18 -11.49 -14.90
C PRO A 169 -13.31 -10.55 -15.74
N GLY A 170 -13.78 -10.20 -16.95
CA GLY A 170 -13.13 -9.26 -17.86
C GLY A 170 -11.90 -9.82 -18.61
N TRP A 171 -11.44 -11.02 -18.28
CA TRP A 171 -10.38 -11.71 -18.99
C TRP A 171 -10.95 -12.71 -20.01
N ASP A 172 -10.29 -12.80 -21.16
CA ASP A 172 -10.69 -13.70 -22.24
C ASP A 172 -10.26 -15.15 -21.95
N LYS A 173 -11.00 -16.10 -22.53
CA LYS A 173 -10.67 -17.54 -22.49
C LYS A 173 -9.67 -17.92 -23.57
#